data_AF-A0A1Z4V257-F1
#
_entry.id   AF-A0A1Z4V257-F1
#
_cell.length_a   1.000
_cell.length_b   1.000
_cell.length_c   1.000
_cell.angle_alpha   90.00
_cell.angle_beta   90.00
_cell.angle_gamma   90.00
#
_symmetry.space_group_name_H-M   'P 1'
#
loop_
_entity.id
_entity.type
_entity.pdbx_description
1 polymer ?
#
loop_
_entity_poly.entity_id
_entity_poly.type
_entity_poly.pdbx_seq_one_letter_code
_entity_poly.pdbx_strand_id
1 'polypeptide(L)'
;MHKKLVAELKSEHIWYYEVNKNIPQKALADLRQAWDRCFKKTSKQPRFKKKGQHDSFYLESGTKAKPAIKNDGKRIKLPSIGWVRLAEPLPITVTHNCVISRQADKWFISVFIFVLIVAIKLTGT
;
A
#
# COMPACT_ATOMS: atom_id res chain seq x y z
N MET A 1 5.25 -8.29 -18.07
CA MET A 1 5.65 -8.79 -16.74
C MET A 1 4.49 -9.42 -15.98
N HIS A 2 3.33 -8.75 -15.82
CA HIS A 2 2.17 -9.35 -15.11
C HIS A 2 1.64 -10.67 -15.71
N LYS A 3 1.58 -10.78 -17.05
CA LYS A 3 1.06 -11.99 -17.73
C LYS A 3 1.90 -13.25 -17.45
N LYS A 4 3.23 -13.14 -17.49
CA LYS A 4 4.14 -14.27 -17.19
C LYS A 4 4.01 -14.74 -15.74
N LEU A 5 3.96 -13.81 -14.80
CA LEU A 5 3.77 -14.13 -13.38
C LEU A 5 2.47 -14.91 -13.14
N VAL A 6 1.38 -14.51 -13.79
CA VAL A 6 0.08 -15.21 -13.66
C VAL A 6 0.15 -16.60 -14.27
N ALA A 7 0.76 -16.75 -15.45
CA ALA A 7 0.83 -18.02 -16.15
C ALA A 7 1.74 -19.05 -15.45
N GLU A 8 2.85 -18.61 -14.88
CA GLU A 8 3.87 -19.50 -14.31
C GLU A 8 3.65 -19.76 -12.81
N LEU A 9 3.34 -18.73 -12.01
CA LEU A 9 3.31 -18.88 -10.55
C LEU A 9 1.92 -19.17 -9.97
N LYS A 10 0.84 -18.67 -10.57
CA LYS A 10 -0.50 -18.83 -9.96
C LYS A 10 -1.08 -20.24 -10.13
N SER A 11 -0.74 -20.94 -11.21
CA SER A 11 -1.17 -22.32 -11.44
C SER A 11 -0.59 -23.27 -10.38
N GLU A 12 0.67 -23.06 -9.99
CA GLU A 12 1.37 -23.90 -9.01
C GLU A 12 1.08 -23.49 -7.56
N HIS A 13 0.74 -22.23 -7.31
CA HIS A 13 0.57 -21.68 -5.96
C HIS A 13 -0.85 -21.14 -5.74
N ILE A 14 -1.75 -22.00 -5.26
CA ILE A 14 -3.19 -21.68 -5.09
C ILE A 14 -3.41 -20.50 -4.12
N TRP A 15 -2.59 -20.38 -3.07
CA TRP A 15 -2.66 -19.29 -2.08
C TRP A 15 -2.52 -17.89 -2.71
N TYR A 16 -2.00 -17.80 -3.95
CA TYR A 16 -1.88 -16.56 -4.69
C TYR A 16 -3.23 -15.95 -5.11
N TYR A 17 -4.29 -16.75 -5.13
CA TYR A 17 -5.66 -16.27 -5.35
C TYR A 17 -6.30 -15.67 -4.10
N GLU A 18 -5.79 -16.00 -2.91
CA GLU A 18 -6.27 -15.48 -1.63
C GLU A 18 -5.73 -14.06 -1.35
N VAL A 19 -4.60 -13.70 -1.95
CA VAL A 19 -3.96 -12.39 -1.77
C VAL A 19 -4.43 -11.37 -2.80
N ASN A 20 -4.43 -10.09 -2.41
CA ASN A 20 -4.75 -9.01 -3.33
C ASN A 20 -3.75 -8.96 -4.48
N LYS A 21 -4.26 -8.93 -5.72
CA LYS A 21 -3.46 -8.92 -6.96
C LYS A 21 -2.38 -7.82 -7.01
N ASN A 22 -2.62 -6.68 -6.34
CA ASN A 22 -1.73 -5.52 -6.40
C ASN A 22 -0.46 -5.73 -5.56
N ILE A 23 -0.52 -6.53 -4.49
CA ILE A 23 0.62 -6.80 -3.61
C ILE A 23 1.81 -7.40 -4.38
N PRO A 24 1.67 -8.56 -5.07
CA PRO A 24 2.79 -9.15 -5.80
C PRO A 24 3.23 -8.34 -7.01
N GLN A 25 2.30 -7.69 -7.71
CA GLN A 25 2.64 -6.81 -8.82
C GLN A 25 3.53 -5.66 -8.34
N LYS A 26 3.20 -5.05 -7.20
CA LYS A 26 4.00 -3.99 -6.60
C LYS A 26 5.36 -4.49 -6.12
N ALA A 27 5.42 -5.67 -5.51
CA ALA A 27 6.69 -6.29 -5.12
C ALA A 27 7.65 -6.48 -6.30
N LEU A 28 7.15 -6.90 -7.47
CA LEU A 28 7.96 -6.96 -8.69
C LEU A 28 8.40 -5.58 -9.18
N ALA A 29 7.52 -4.58 -9.15
CA ALA A 29 7.86 -3.22 -9.55
C ALA A 29 8.94 -2.62 -8.65
N ASP A 30 8.86 -2.87 -7.35
CA ASP A 30 9.86 -2.42 -6.37
C ASP A 30 11.19 -3.15 -6.57
N LEU A 31 11.17 -4.45 -6.90
CA LEU A 31 12.38 -5.20 -7.27
C LEU A 31 13.07 -4.61 -8.50
N ARG A 32 12.31 -4.31 -9.56
CA ARG A 32 12.84 -3.64 -10.75
C ARG A 32 13.47 -2.30 -10.38
N GLN A 33 12.78 -1.48 -9.59
CA GLN A 33 13.29 -0.18 -9.17
C GLN A 33 14.57 -0.29 -8.32
N ALA A 34 14.69 -1.33 -7.48
CA ALA A 34 15.90 -1.59 -6.70
C ALA A 34 17.10 -1.96 -7.59
N TRP A 35 16.88 -2.77 -8.62
CA TRP A 35 17.92 -3.06 -9.62
C TRP A 35 18.32 -1.83 -10.44
N ASP A 36 17.35 -1.02 -10.88
CA ASP A 36 17.63 0.23 -11.58
C ASP A 36 18.54 1.17 -10.74
N ARG A 37 18.30 1.25 -9.42
CA ARG A 37 19.15 2.01 -8.50
C ARG A 37 20.55 1.40 -8.31
N CYS A 38 20.63 0.07 -8.28
CA CYS A 38 21.89 -0.66 -8.20
C CYS A 38 22.76 -0.40 -9.44
N PHE A 39 22.19 -0.47 -10.64
CA PHE A 39 22.92 -0.18 -11.88
C PHE A 39 23.34 1.30 -11.98
N LYS A 40 22.54 2.21 -11.41
CA LYS A 40 22.91 3.63 -11.24
C LYS A 40 23.95 3.88 -10.13
N LYS A 41 24.45 2.83 -9.46
CA LYS A 41 25.41 2.91 -8.34
C LYS A 41 24.93 3.79 -7.16
N THR A 42 23.61 3.97 -7.03
CA THR A 42 23.00 4.75 -5.92
C THR A 42 22.61 3.87 -4.73
N SER A 43 22.54 2.56 -4.93
CA SER A 43 22.26 1.57 -3.89
C SER A 43 23.08 0.31 -4.11
N LYS A 44 23.19 -0.51 -3.06
CA LYS A 44 23.77 -1.86 -3.16
C LYS A 44 22.80 -2.81 -3.87
N GLN A 45 23.30 -4.00 -4.22
CA GLN A 45 22.50 -5.08 -4.77
C GLN A 45 21.30 -5.41 -3.86
N PRO A 46 20.08 -5.54 -4.42
CA PRO A 46 18.92 -5.91 -3.63
C PRO A 46 19.08 -7.29 -3.03
N ARG A 47 18.57 -7.46 -1.80
CA ARG A 47 18.55 -8.73 -1.07
C ARG A 47 17.11 -9.15 -0.83
N PHE A 48 16.88 -10.46 -0.74
CA PHE A 48 15.58 -10.98 -0.35
C PHE A 48 15.18 -10.49 1.05
N LYS A 49 13.90 -10.16 1.22
CA LYS A 49 13.34 -9.84 2.55
C LYS A 49 13.40 -11.08 3.44
N LYS A 50 13.67 -10.87 4.73
CA LYS A 50 13.61 -11.92 5.75
C LYS A 50 12.29 -11.81 6.51
N LYS A 51 11.60 -12.94 6.68
CA LYS A 51 10.35 -12.99 7.47
C LYS A 51 10.58 -12.44 8.87
N GLY A 52 9.69 -11.56 9.34
CA GLY A 52 9.78 -10.93 10.65
C GLY A 52 10.73 -9.74 10.71
N GLN A 53 11.38 -9.37 9.59
CA GLN A 53 12.23 -8.18 9.50
C GLN A 53 11.71 -7.26 8.41
N HIS A 54 11.24 -6.07 8.82
CA HIS A 54 10.70 -5.05 7.91
C HIS A 54 9.56 -5.59 7.03
N ASP A 55 8.68 -6.40 7.63
CA ASP A 55 7.51 -6.92 6.93
C ASP A 55 6.62 -5.75 6.53
N SER A 56 6.40 -5.60 5.22
CA SER A 56 5.55 -4.55 4.68
C SER A 56 4.98 -4.94 3.33
N PHE A 57 3.77 -4.49 3.07
CA PHE A 57 3.07 -4.70 1.82
C PHE A 57 2.21 -3.50 1.44
N TYR A 58 2.03 -3.33 0.14
CA TYR A 58 1.28 -2.23 -0.46
C TYR A 58 -0.12 -2.71 -0.83
N LEU A 59 -1.12 -1.91 -0.49
CA LEU A 59 -2.50 -2.11 -0.92
C LEU A 59 -2.96 -0.92 -1.75
N GLU A 60 -3.71 -1.23 -2.79
CA GLU A 60 -4.33 -0.23 -3.66
C GLU A 60 -5.74 -0.69 -4.01
N SER A 61 -6.66 0.26 -4.06
CA SER A 61 -8.02 0.03 -4.54
C SER A 61 -8.60 1.30 -5.14
N GLY A 62 -9.20 1.14 -6.31
CA GLY A 62 -9.60 2.26 -7.15
C GLY A 62 -8.42 2.84 -7.93
N THR A 63 -8.55 4.10 -8.33
CA THR A 63 -7.51 4.86 -9.02
C THR A 63 -7.31 6.21 -8.33
N LYS A 64 -6.27 6.96 -8.67
CA LYS A 64 -6.10 8.34 -8.17
C LYS A 64 -7.31 9.23 -8.41
N ALA A 65 -8.00 9.03 -9.55
CA ALA A 65 -9.22 9.77 -9.89
C ALA A 65 -10.47 9.24 -9.16
N LYS A 66 -10.47 7.96 -8.78
CA LYS A 66 -11.59 7.30 -8.10
C LYS A 66 -11.06 6.44 -6.94
N PRO A 67 -10.62 7.06 -5.83
CA PRO A 67 -10.11 6.33 -4.67
C PRO A 67 -11.20 5.47 -4.04
N ALA A 68 -10.87 4.24 -3.64
CA ALA A 68 -11.84 3.29 -3.10
C ALA A 68 -11.52 2.79 -1.68
N ILE A 69 -10.40 3.20 -1.09
CA ILE A 69 -10.09 2.93 0.32
C ILE A 69 -10.73 4.03 1.15
N LYS A 70 -11.74 3.66 1.94
CA LYS A 70 -12.54 4.58 2.76
C LYS A 70 -12.19 4.41 4.24
N ASN A 71 -12.29 5.49 4.99
CA ASN A 71 -12.19 5.47 6.45
C ASN A 71 -13.41 6.16 7.09
N ASP A 72 -13.73 5.82 8.34
CA ASP A 72 -14.79 6.45 9.15
C ASP A 72 -14.22 7.28 10.32
N GLY A 73 -12.94 7.64 10.22
CA GLY A 73 -12.16 8.31 11.26
C GLY A 73 -11.51 7.35 12.23
N LYS A 74 -12.24 6.35 12.74
CA LYS A 74 -11.72 5.38 13.75
C LYS A 74 -11.35 4.02 13.16
N ARG A 75 -11.77 3.75 11.93
CA ARG A 75 -11.56 2.51 11.19
C ARG A 75 -11.28 2.82 9.73
N ILE A 76 -10.53 1.95 9.09
CA ILE A 76 -10.24 1.99 7.65
C ILE A 76 -10.66 0.67 7.00
N LYS A 77 -11.27 0.76 5.81
CA LYS A 77 -11.68 -0.42 5.03
C LYS A 77 -10.60 -0.79 4.03
N LEU A 78 -9.88 -1.86 4.31
CA LEU A 78 -8.80 -2.38 3.49
C LEU A 78 -9.32 -3.39 2.46
N PRO A 79 -8.75 -3.42 1.23
CA PRO A 79 -9.05 -4.43 0.24
C PRO A 79 -8.70 -5.84 0.75
N SER A 80 -9.56 -6.83 0.49
CA SER A 80 -9.43 -8.23 0.93
C SER A 80 -9.46 -8.48 2.45
N ILE A 81 -9.07 -7.51 3.29
CA ILE A 81 -9.01 -7.64 4.75
C ILE A 81 -10.32 -7.16 5.42
N GLY A 82 -10.95 -6.09 4.91
CA GLY A 82 -12.16 -5.51 5.50
C GLY A 82 -11.88 -4.35 6.45
N TRP A 83 -12.75 -4.13 7.44
CA TRP A 83 -12.65 -3.00 8.37
C TRP A 83 -11.63 -3.28 9.48
N VAL A 84 -10.67 -2.36 9.66
CA VAL A 84 -9.64 -2.43 10.69
C VAL A 84 -9.72 -1.19 11.57
N ARG A 85 -9.62 -1.37 12.89
CA ARG A 85 -9.60 -0.28 13.88
C ARG A 85 -8.24 0.40 13.89
N LEU A 86 -8.25 1.72 13.94
CA LEU A 86 -7.07 2.55 14.06
C LEU A 86 -6.87 2.94 15.54
N ALA A 87 -5.60 3.03 15.96
CA ALA A 87 -5.27 3.56 17.28
C ALA A 87 -5.47 5.09 17.33
N GLU A 88 -5.04 5.77 16.26
CA GLU A 88 -5.20 7.21 16.09
C GLU A 88 -6.29 7.50 15.05
N PRO A 89 -7.15 8.50 15.29
CA PRO A 89 -8.16 8.86 14.31
C PRO A 89 -7.52 9.49 13.07
N LEU A 90 -7.98 9.08 11.90
CA LEU A 90 -7.58 9.69 10.63
C LEU A 90 -8.64 10.72 10.18
N PRO A 91 -8.26 11.79 9.47
CA PRO A 91 -9.23 12.64 8.79
C PRO A 91 -10.10 11.82 7.84
N ILE A 92 -11.43 12.01 7.90
CA ILE A 92 -12.38 11.30 7.03
C ILE A 92 -12.08 11.68 5.58
N THR A 93 -11.47 10.74 4.89
CA THR A 93 -10.90 10.93 3.55
C THR A 93 -10.95 9.62 2.79
N VAL A 94 -10.85 9.74 1.47
CA VAL A 94 -10.74 8.60 0.56
C VAL A 94 -9.36 8.61 -0.06
N THR A 95 -8.69 7.46 -0.02
CA THR A 95 -7.38 7.28 -0.63
C THR A 95 -7.42 6.14 -1.65
N HIS A 96 -6.45 6.14 -2.57
CA HIS A 96 -6.29 5.08 -3.55
C HIS A 96 -5.31 4.01 -3.06
N ASN A 97 -4.37 4.36 -2.17
CA ASN A 97 -3.33 3.45 -1.73
C ASN A 97 -2.95 3.61 -0.26
N CYS A 98 -2.35 2.56 0.28
CA CYS A 98 -1.74 2.57 1.60
C CYS A 98 -0.62 1.51 1.66
N VAL A 99 0.29 1.69 2.62
CA VAL A 99 1.33 0.71 2.95
C VAL A 99 1.08 0.22 4.36
N ILE A 100 1.06 -1.09 4.52
CA ILE A 100 0.96 -1.74 5.83
C ILE A 100 2.33 -2.26 6.19
N SER A 101 2.81 -1.97 7.39
CA SER A 101 4.11 -2.40 7.89
C SER A 101 4.02 -2.97 9.29
N ARG A 102 4.94 -3.87 9.63
CA ARG A 102 5.07 -4.45 10.97
C ARG A 102 6.36 -3.94 11.62
N GLN A 103 6.24 -3.39 12.82
CA GLN A 103 7.36 -2.96 13.64
C GLN A 103 7.06 -3.25 15.11
N ALA A 104 8.03 -3.83 15.83
CA ALA A 104 7.89 -4.19 17.25
C ALA A 104 6.56 -4.93 17.54
N ASP A 105 6.26 -5.95 16.73
CA ASP A 105 5.04 -6.77 16.79
C ASP A 105 3.70 -6.02 16.66
N LYS A 106 3.74 -4.76 16.22
CA LYS A 106 2.57 -3.95 15.92
C LYS A 106 2.46 -3.70 14.43
N TRP A 107 1.22 -3.62 13.95
CA TRP A 107 0.90 -3.30 12.57
C TRP A 107 0.56 -1.81 12.43
N PHE A 108 1.19 -1.16 11.48
CA PHE A 108 1.01 0.25 11.16
C PHE A 108 0.48 0.40 9.74
N ILE A 109 -0.32 1.44 9.52
CA ILE A 109 -0.89 1.77 8.21
C ILE A 109 -0.43 3.18 7.86
N SER A 110 0.35 3.30 6.79
CA SER A 110 0.74 4.57 6.18
C SER A 110 -0.21 4.89 5.05
N VAL A 111 -0.94 6.00 5.18
CA VAL A 111 -1.89 6.47 4.17
C VAL A 111 -1.41 7.80 3.62
N PHE A 112 -1.44 7.93 2.29
CA PHE A 112 -1.22 9.23 1.66
C PHE A 112 -2.55 9.98 1.54
N ILE A 113 -2.64 11.14 2.19
CA ILE A 113 -3.83 11.99 2.23
C ILE A 113 -3.49 13.33 1.58
N PHE A 114 -4.29 13.76 0.61
CA PHE A 114 -4.27 15.15 0.14
C PHE A 114 -5.23 15.96 1.01
N VAL A 115 -4.69 16.85 1.84
CA VAL A 115 -5.50 17.81 2.62
C VAL A 115 -5.62 19.09 1.81
N LEU A 116 -6.80 19.37 1.27
CA LEU A 116 -7.14 20.68 0.73
C LEU A 116 -7.42 21.61 1.92
N ILE A 117 -6.50 22.53 2.20
CA ILE A 117 -6.76 23.63 3.14
C ILE A 117 -7.63 24.65 2.39
N VAL A 118 -8.93 24.65 2.66
CA VAL A 118 -9.83 25.69 2.16
C VAL A 118 -9.63 26.92 3.06
N ALA A 119 -9.06 27.99 2.51
CA ALA A 119 -9.03 29.28 3.18
C ALA A 119 -10.48 29.82 3.26
N ILE A 120 -11.05 29.83 4.47
CA ILE A 120 -12.35 30.46 4.71
C ILE A 120 -12.11 31.97 4.74
N LYS A 121 -12.66 32.69 3.76
CA LYS A 121 -12.65 34.15 3.75
C LYS A 121 -13.57 34.61 4.88
N LEU A 122 -13.01 35.23 5.93
CA LEU A 122 -13.81 35.86 6.97
C LEU A 122 -14.49 37.09 6.34
N THR A 123 -15.79 37.01 6.09
CA THR A 123 -16.60 38.20 5.77
C THR A 123 -16.85 38.94 7.07
N GLY A 124 -16.12 40.05 7.27
CA GLY A 124 -16.39 41.01 8.33
C GLY A 124 -17.70 41.76 8.06
N THR A 125 -18.49 41.94 9.13
CA THR A 125 -19.63 42.87 9.20
C THR A 125 -19.17 44.31 9.18
#